data_AF-A0A2E4H4A7-F1
#
_entry.id   AF-A0A2E4H4A7-F1
#
_cell.length_a   1.000
_cell.length_b   1.000
_cell.length_c   1.000
_cell.angle_alpha   90.00
_cell.angle_beta   90.00
_cell.angle_gamma   90.00
#
_symmetry.space_group_name_H-M   'P 1'
#
loop_
_entity.id
_entity.type
_entity.pdbx_description
1 polymer ?
#
loop_
_entity_poly.entity_id
_entity_poly.type
_entity_poly.pdbx_seq_one_letter_code
_entity_poly.pdbx_strand_id
1 'polypeptide(L)'
;MRRTMSLWRTAVMLFTIAAAVHAYRTKQSQGRYYNVPFEFRIPTIERAKNRVWNPNDRRLFNPNIFGVGWTLNLHEAARRLDIIEEPADTSV
;
A
#
# COMPACT_ATOMS: atom_id res chain seq x y z
N MET A 1 25.97 15.11 -7.95
CA MET A 1 25.14 14.51 -6.88
C MET A 1 24.27 13.36 -7.42
N ARG A 2 24.84 12.18 -7.71
CA ARG A 2 24.09 11.00 -8.24
C ARG A 2 24.22 9.72 -7.39
N ARG A 3 25.07 9.70 -6.34
CA ARG A 3 25.33 8.50 -5.52
C ARG A 3 24.33 8.25 -4.38
N THR A 4 23.57 9.25 -3.95
CA THR A 4 22.64 9.15 -2.80
C THR A 4 21.40 8.29 -3.09
N MET A 5 20.96 8.22 -4.34
CA MET A 5 19.81 7.39 -4.74
C MET A 5 20.03 5.89 -4.57
N SER A 6 21.28 5.41 -4.60
CA SER A 6 21.58 3.98 -4.45
C SER A 6 21.41 3.51 -3.01
N LEU A 7 21.81 4.32 -2.03
CA LEU A 7 21.77 3.96 -0.62
C LEU A 7 20.33 3.76 -0.12
N TRP A 8 19.41 4.62 -0.57
CA TRP A 8 17.99 4.49 -0.23
C TRP A 8 17.39 3.19 -0.76
N ARG A 9 17.67 2.84 -2.02
CA ARG A 9 17.18 1.56 -2.61
C ARG A 9 17.69 0.36 -1.85
N THR A 10 18.98 0.36 -1.48
CA THR A 10 19.56 -0.72 -0.66
C THR A 10 18.91 -0.80 0.71
N ALA A 11 18.68 0.32 1.38
CA ALA A 11 18.01 0.34 2.68
C ALA A 11 16.58 -0.23 2.60
N VAL A 12 15.80 0.17 1.57
CA VAL A 12 14.46 -0.37 1.33
C VAL A 12 14.49 -1.87 1.04
N MET A 13 15.45 -2.35 0.22
CA MET A 13 15.60 -3.78 -0.03
C MET A 13 15.92 -4.56 1.25
N LEU A 14 16.89 -4.09 2.05
CA LEU A 14 17.26 -4.72 3.31
C LEU A 14 16.07 -4.78 4.27
N PHE A 15 15.30 -3.68 4.37
CA PHE A 15 14.09 -3.65 5.19
C PHE A 15 13.03 -4.64 4.69
N THR A 16 12.82 -4.73 3.39
CA THR A 16 11.87 -5.65 2.77
C THR A 16 12.27 -7.11 3.02
N ILE A 17 13.56 -7.44 2.86
CA ILE A 17 14.11 -8.76 3.16
C ILE A 17 13.95 -9.07 4.66
N ALA A 18 14.28 -8.14 5.54
CA ALA A 18 14.15 -8.32 6.99
C ALA A 18 12.69 -8.59 7.40
N ALA A 19 11.73 -7.84 6.85
CA ALA A 19 10.31 -8.05 7.09
C ALA A 19 9.83 -9.42 6.55
N ALA A 20 10.30 -9.83 5.37
CA ALA A 20 9.99 -11.14 4.80
C ALA A 20 10.58 -12.30 5.63
N VAL A 21 11.85 -12.18 6.06
CA VAL A 21 12.50 -13.17 6.94
C VAL A 21 11.80 -13.24 8.29
N HIS A 22 11.40 -12.09 8.85
CA HIS A 22 10.63 -12.03 10.09
C HIS A 22 9.29 -12.76 9.94
N ALA A 23 8.53 -12.48 8.88
CA ALA A 23 7.26 -13.14 8.58
C ALA A 23 7.41 -14.67 8.39
N TYR A 24 8.47 -15.10 7.70
CA TYR A 24 8.78 -16.51 7.54
C TYR A 24 9.11 -17.19 8.88
N ARG A 25 9.91 -16.53 9.73
CA ARG A 25 10.28 -17.04 11.06
C ARG A 25 9.10 -17.12 12.02
N THR A 26 8.19 -16.14 11.99
CA THR A 26 6.99 -16.13 12.85
C THR A 26 5.84 -16.97 12.29
N LYS A 27 6.00 -17.53 11.08
CA LYS A 27 4.94 -18.22 10.31
C LYS A 27 3.67 -17.38 10.12
N GLN A 28 3.79 -16.05 10.14
CA GLN A 28 2.69 -15.14 9.91
C GLN A 28 2.75 -14.63 8.47
N SER A 29 1.70 -14.88 7.69
CA SER A 29 1.60 -14.42 6.30
C SER A 29 1.12 -12.97 6.16
N GLN A 30 0.65 -12.36 7.26
CA GLN A 30 0.19 -10.97 7.34
C GLN A 30 0.61 -10.37 8.68
N GLY A 31 0.80 -9.05 8.74
CA GLY A 31 1.12 -8.38 10.00
C GLY A 31 1.67 -6.97 9.80
N ARG A 32 2.37 -6.47 10.82
CA ARG A 32 3.05 -5.18 10.77
C ARG A 32 4.45 -5.33 11.35
N TYR A 33 5.45 -4.82 10.64
CA TYR A 33 6.84 -4.74 11.10
C TYR A 33 7.21 -3.26 11.25
N TYR A 34 7.47 -2.79 12.48
CA TYR A 34 7.72 -1.37 12.78
C TYR A 34 6.69 -0.41 12.14
N ASN A 35 5.39 -0.68 12.34
CA ASN A 35 4.26 0.10 11.79
C ASN A 35 4.08 -0.03 10.25
N VAL A 36 4.99 -0.68 9.54
CA VAL A 36 4.88 -1.00 8.12
C VAL A 36 4.05 -2.29 7.94
N PRO A 37 2.89 -2.23 7.25
CA PRO A 37 2.12 -3.44 6.96
C PRO A 37 2.90 -4.38 6.05
N PHE A 38 2.74 -5.69 6.25
CA PHE A 38 3.14 -6.68 5.26
C PHE A 38 2.00 -7.68 5.02
N GLU A 39 1.88 -8.13 3.78
CA GLU A 39 0.87 -9.06 3.32
C GLU A 39 1.48 -9.96 2.24
N PHE A 40 1.67 -11.25 2.54
CA PHE A 40 2.29 -12.20 1.61
C PHE A 40 1.29 -13.23 1.07
N ARG A 41 -0.01 -13.08 1.33
CA ARG A 41 -1.03 -13.91 0.70
C ARG A 41 -1.26 -13.48 -0.73
N ILE A 42 -1.41 -14.44 -1.63
CA ILE A 42 -1.69 -14.17 -3.04
C ILE A 42 -3.00 -13.35 -3.12
N PRO A 43 -2.96 -12.12 -3.64
CA PRO A 43 -4.15 -11.28 -3.73
C PRO A 43 -5.06 -11.78 -4.85
N THR A 44 -6.36 -11.57 -4.69
CA THR A 44 -7.29 -11.69 -5.81
C THR A 44 -7.27 -10.40 -6.64
N ILE A 45 -7.40 -10.52 -7.97
CA ILE A 45 -7.41 -9.37 -8.90
C ILE A 45 -8.50 -8.36 -8.49
N GLU A 46 -9.66 -8.88 -8.08
CA GLU A 46 -10.79 -8.07 -7.62
C GLU A 46 -10.45 -7.24 -6.37
N ARG A 47 -9.76 -7.83 -5.38
CA ARG A 47 -9.30 -7.09 -4.19
C ARG A 47 -8.23 -6.07 -4.52
N ALA A 48 -7.36 -6.35 -5.50
CA ALA A 48 -6.34 -5.42 -5.92
C ALA A 48 -6.96 -4.14 -6.52
N LYS A 49 -7.93 -4.30 -7.42
CA LYS A 49 -8.68 -3.18 -8.01
C LYS A 49 -9.41 -2.37 -6.95
N ASN A 50 -10.14 -3.04 -6.06
CA ASN A 50 -10.90 -2.37 -5.00
C ASN A 50 -10.03 -1.65 -3.97
N ARG A 51 -8.76 -2.06 -3.74
CA ARG A 51 -7.87 -1.37 -2.80
C ARG A 51 -7.10 -0.21 -3.44
N VAL A 52 -6.84 -0.27 -4.74
CA VAL A 52 -6.17 0.80 -5.50
C VAL A 52 -7.16 1.92 -5.85
N TRP A 53 -8.41 1.57 -6.15
CA TRP A 53 -9.46 2.53 -6.52
C TRP A 53 -10.73 2.29 -5.70
N ASN A 54 -10.77 2.85 -4.48
CA ASN A 54 -11.95 2.77 -3.62
C ASN A 54 -12.56 4.16 -3.41
N PRO A 55 -13.70 4.49 -4.04
CA PRO A 55 -14.38 5.76 -3.79
C PRO A 55 -14.97 5.86 -2.39
N ASN A 56 -15.33 4.73 -1.78
CA ASN A 56 -16.00 4.68 -0.49
C ASN A 56 -15.03 4.77 0.70
N ASP A 57 -13.73 4.62 0.47
CA ASP A 57 -12.70 4.66 1.53
C ASP A 57 -11.93 5.98 1.49
N ARG A 58 -12.08 6.78 2.54
CA ARG A 58 -11.44 8.10 2.68
C ARG A 58 -9.96 8.03 3.13
N ARG A 59 -9.41 6.82 3.30
CA ARG A 59 -8.00 6.63 3.67
C ARG A 59 -7.10 6.75 2.45
N LEU A 60 -6.13 7.66 2.51
CA LEU A 60 -5.11 7.80 1.46
C LEU A 60 -4.14 6.61 1.42
N PHE A 61 -3.79 6.09 2.60
CA PHE A 61 -2.89 4.95 2.76
C PHE A 61 -3.64 3.73 3.31
N ASN A 62 -3.69 2.69 2.50
CA ASN A 62 -4.27 1.40 2.84
C ASN A 62 -3.17 0.35 3.09
N PRO A 63 -3.42 -0.65 3.97
CA PRO A 63 -2.54 -1.80 4.09
C PRO A 63 -2.29 -2.42 2.71
N ASN A 64 -1.04 -2.80 2.43
CA ASN A 64 -0.66 -3.27 1.12
C ASN A 64 -1.48 -4.50 0.70
N ILE A 65 -1.81 -4.59 -0.59
CA ILE A 65 -2.46 -5.74 -1.23
C ILE A 65 -1.51 -6.94 -1.25
N PHE A 66 -0.22 -6.70 -1.49
CA PHE A 66 0.82 -7.73 -1.52
C PHE A 66 2.22 -7.14 -1.33
N GLY A 67 3.06 -7.80 -0.54
CA GLY A 67 4.41 -7.37 -0.19
C GLY A 67 4.47 -6.58 1.12
N VAL A 68 5.49 -5.72 1.23
CA VAL A 68 5.77 -4.91 2.42
C VAL A 68 5.51 -3.44 2.09
N GLY A 69 4.73 -2.73 2.91
CA GLY A 69 4.47 -1.30 2.74
C GLY A 69 2.99 -0.92 2.85
N TRP A 70 2.66 0.21 2.23
CA TRP A 70 1.31 0.73 2.10
C TRP A 70 0.94 0.80 0.62
N THR A 71 -0.32 0.52 0.31
CA THR A 71 -0.92 0.83 -0.99
C THR A 71 -1.55 2.22 -0.91
N LEU A 72 -1.45 2.99 -2.00
CA LEU A 72 -2.10 4.28 -2.12
C LEU A 72 -3.50 4.10 -2.73
N ASN A 73 -4.52 4.70 -2.13
CA ASN A 73 -5.83 4.81 -2.76
C ASN A 73 -5.80 5.96 -3.77
N LEU A 74 -5.72 5.64 -5.06
CA LEU A 74 -5.60 6.62 -6.14
C LEU A 74 -6.85 7.49 -6.27
N HIS A 75 -8.02 6.96 -5.90
CA HIS A 75 -9.26 7.73 -5.94
C HIS A 75 -9.25 8.85 -4.89
N GLU A 76 -8.91 8.53 -3.64
CA GLU A 76 -8.75 9.53 -2.58
C GLU A 76 -7.65 10.54 -2.90
N ALA A 77 -6.54 10.07 -3.49
CA ALA A 77 -5.46 10.96 -3.93
C ALA A 77 -5.94 11.96 -4.99
N ALA A 78 -6.68 11.48 -5.99
CA ALA A 78 -7.21 12.33 -7.05
C ALA A 78 -8.32 13.28 -6.54
N ARG A 79 -9.13 12.86 -5.55
CA ARG A 79 -10.08 13.76 -4.86
C ARG A 79 -9.37 14.89 -4.12
N ARG A 80 -8.30 14.59 -3.37
CA ARG A 80 -7.51 15.61 -2.65
C ARG A 80 -6.78 16.57 -3.57
N LEU A 81 -6.49 16.14 -4.79
CA LEU A 81 -5.84 16.94 -5.81
C LEU A 81 -6.86 17.68 -6.71
N ASP A 82 -8.16 17.59 -6.42
CA ASP A 82 -9.25 18.19 -7.19
C ASP A 82 -9.26 17.77 -8.67
N ILE A 83 -8.74 16.56 -8.96
CA ILE A 83 -8.65 16.00 -10.31
C ILE A 83 -9.97 15.35 -10.74
N ILE A 84 -10.79 14.94 -9.77
CA ILE A 84 -12.11 14.34 -10.01
C ILE A 84 -13.17 15.23 -9.35
N GLU A 85 -14.04 15.79 -10.18
CA GLU A 85 -15.27 16.44 -9.76
C GLU A 85 -16.25 15.33 -9.33
N GLU A 86 -16.65 15.30 -8.06
CA GLU A 86 -17.69 14.35 -7.62
C GLU A 86 -18.98 14.70 -8.38
N PRO A 87 -19.62 13.76 -9.11
CA PRO A 87 -21.01 13.97 -9.49
C PRO A 87 -21.78 14.10 -8.19
N ALA A 88 -22.36 15.29 -7.97
CA ALA A 88 -23.12 15.65 -6.79
C ALA A 88 -24.01 14.48 -6.35
N ASP A 89 -23.87 14.12 -5.08
CA ASP A 89 -24.74 13.26 -4.29
C ASP A 89 -26.15 13.15 -4.90
N THR A 90 -26.38 12.11 -5.70
CA THR A 90 -27.73 11.77 -6.16
C THR A 90 -28.34 10.90 -5.07
N SER A 91 -28.50 11.49 -3.88
CA SER A 91 -29.40 11.01 -2.86
C SER A 91 -30.83 11.15 -3.39
N VAL A 92 -31.40 10.03 -3.84
CA VAL A 92 -32.84 9.84 -4.11
C VAL A 92 -33.36 8.76 -3.19
#